data_AF-A0A242M692-F1
#
_entry.id   AF-A0A242M692-F1
#
_cell.length_a   1.000
_cell.length_b   1.000
_cell.length_c   1.000
_cell.angle_alpha   90.00
_cell.angle_beta   90.00
_cell.angle_gamma   90.00
#
_symmetry.space_group_name_H-M   'P 1'
#
loop_
_entity.id
_entity.type
_entity.pdbx_description
1 polymer ?
#
loop_
_entity_poly.entity_id
_entity_poly.type
_entity_poly.pdbx_seq_one_letter_code
_entity_poly.pdbx_strand_id
1 'polypeptide(L)'
;MNAHQWSADPNGEERDGKIYGLGVSDMKGGVEAIVFALRHLAAVRNGLAGEVVATFAGDEESMGTEGTGYLLNHVAHAAGDVMISADTGSPNVLRFGEKGMIWLRLNAFGKSAHAAHVHKGDSAIEKLLDVVQELKSVRDYPVDAPAKVLAANERSAQPPNPFPAWARAMSCVM
;
A
#
# COMPACT_ATOMS: atom_id res chain seq x y z
N MET A 1 -19.14 -4.37 4.00
CA MET A 1 -18.25 -5.11 4.91
C MET A 1 -19.06 -6.24 5.55
N ASN A 2 -18.54 -7.47 5.63
CA ASN A 2 -19.27 -8.60 6.20
C ASN A 2 -18.94 -8.76 7.69
N ALA A 3 -19.71 -8.08 8.56
CA ALA A 3 -19.46 -8.04 10.00
C ALA A 3 -19.41 -9.44 10.66
N HIS A 4 -20.10 -10.43 10.08
CA HIS A 4 -20.15 -11.79 10.60
C HIS A 4 -18.84 -12.58 10.49
N GLN A 5 -17.85 -12.08 9.74
CA GLN A 5 -16.53 -12.72 9.62
C GLN A 5 -15.53 -12.25 10.69
N TRP A 6 -15.89 -11.25 11.48
CA TRP A 6 -15.02 -10.72 12.52
C TRP A 6 -15.16 -11.50 13.82
N SER A 7 -14.04 -11.81 14.47
CA SER A 7 -14.00 -12.40 15.81
C SER A 7 -14.03 -11.36 16.94
N ALA A 8 -14.05 -10.07 16.59
CA ALA A 8 -14.11 -8.92 17.48
C ALA A 8 -14.99 -7.83 16.84
N ASP A 9 -15.46 -6.83 17.59
CA ASP A 9 -16.24 -5.73 17.00
C ASP A 9 -15.39 -4.95 15.97
N PRO A 10 -15.78 -4.88 14.69
CA PRO A 10 -15.05 -4.11 13.69
C PRO A 10 -15.07 -2.60 13.95
N ASN A 11 -15.93 -2.08 14.84
CA ASN A 11 -15.98 -0.67 15.20
C ASN A 11 -15.05 -0.31 16.37
N GLY A 12 -14.50 -1.31 17.07
CA GLY A 12 -13.63 -1.09 18.22
C GLY A 12 -13.89 -2.07 19.36
N GLU A 13 -12.89 -2.86 19.72
CA GLU A 13 -12.90 -3.74 20.88
C GLU A 13 -11.50 -3.81 21.49
N GLU A 14 -11.37 -3.61 22.80
CA GLU A 14 -10.15 -3.96 23.51
C GLU A 14 -10.30 -5.38 24.08
N ARG A 15 -9.35 -6.26 23.73
CA ARG A 15 -9.32 -7.64 24.21
C ARG A 15 -7.87 -8.12 24.35
N ASP A 16 -7.55 -8.69 25.51
CA ASP A 16 -6.23 -9.24 25.83
C ASP A 16 -5.07 -8.25 25.59
N GLY A 17 -5.28 -6.97 25.97
CA GLY A 17 -4.30 -5.90 25.79
C GLY A 17 -4.06 -5.49 24.33
N LYS A 18 -4.96 -5.87 23.41
CA LYS A 18 -4.93 -5.50 22.00
C LYS A 18 -6.21 -4.76 21.64
N ILE A 19 -6.09 -3.83 20.71
CA ILE A 19 -7.22 -3.11 20.14
C ILE A 19 -7.55 -3.72 18.78
N TYR A 20 -8.80 -4.08 18.58
CA TYR A 20 -9.35 -4.61 17.33
C TYR A 20 -10.34 -3.60 16.77
N GLY A 21 -10.36 -3.49 15.44
CA GLY A 21 -11.26 -2.60 14.74
C GLY A 21 -10.72 -2.24 13.36
N LEU A 22 -11.61 -1.83 12.48
CA LEU A 22 -11.26 -1.42 11.14
C LEU A 22 -10.42 -0.14 11.18
N GLY A 23 -9.22 -0.28 10.61
CA GLY A 23 -8.23 0.78 10.50
C GLY A 23 -7.45 1.06 11.77
N VAL A 24 -7.55 0.21 12.81
CA VAL A 24 -6.69 0.34 14.00
C VAL A 24 -5.21 0.28 13.60
N SER A 25 -4.83 -0.72 12.79
CA SER A 25 -3.47 -0.81 12.25
C SER A 25 -3.23 0.10 11.06
N ASP A 26 -4.26 0.31 10.22
CA ASP A 26 -4.16 1.03 8.95
C ASP A 26 -5.23 2.13 8.82
N MET A 27 -4.94 3.37 9.22
CA MET A 27 -3.77 3.78 9.99
C MET A 27 -4.16 4.66 11.18
N LYS A 28 -5.36 4.45 11.77
CA LYS A 28 -5.90 5.25 12.89
C LYS A 28 -5.00 5.21 14.13
N GLY A 29 -4.32 4.09 14.39
CA GLY A 29 -3.31 4.02 15.46
C GLY A 29 -2.12 4.95 15.20
N GLY A 30 -1.67 5.04 13.95
CA GLY A 30 -0.64 6.01 13.52
C GLY A 30 -1.14 7.46 13.61
N VAL A 31 -2.40 7.72 13.23
CA VAL A 31 -3.04 9.04 13.40
C VAL A 31 -3.05 9.46 14.88
N GLU A 32 -3.42 8.57 15.79
CA GLU A 32 -3.39 8.86 17.23
C GLU A 32 -1.97 9.16 17.71
N ALA A 33 -0.97 8.41 17.25
CA ALA A 33 0.44 8.67 17.58
C ALA A 33 0.89 10.07 17.11
N ILE A 34 0.47 10.51 15.92
CA ILE A 34 0.73 11.87 15.40
C ILE A 34 0.07 12.92 16.31
N VAL A 35 -1.22 12.76 16.61
CA VAL A 35 -1.97 13.71 17.46
C VAL A 35 -1.33 13.81 18.84
N PHE A 36 -0.95 12.67 19.42
CA PHE A 36 -0.28 12.61 20.71
C PHE A 36 1.08 13.34 20.67
N ALA A 37 1.90 13.12 19.64
CA ALA A 37 3.17 13.81 19.47
C ALA A 37 3.00 15.34 19.32
N LEU A 38 2.03 15.78 18.52
CA LEU A 38 1.73 17.20 18.34
C LEU A 38 1.28 17.89 19.63
N ARG A 39 0.51 17.20 20.46
CA ARG A 39 0.11 17.71 21.79
C ARG A 39 1.33 18.00 22.67
N HIS A 40 2.34 17.14 22.63
CA HIS A 40 3.59 17.36 23.37
C HIS A 40 4.46 18.46 22.73
N LEU A 41 4.55 18.50 21.40
CA LEU A 41 5.27 19.55 20.68
C LEU A 41 4.67 20.95 20.92
N ALA A 42 3.34 21.04 21.04
CA ALA A 42 2.66 22.29 21.31
C ALA A 42 3.12 22.96 22.62
N ALA A 43 3.52 22.16 23.62
CA ALA A 43 4.03 22.66 24.90
C ALA A 43 5.43 23.29 24.78
N VAL A 44 6.21 22.92 23.76
CA VAL A 44 7.58 23.41 23.52
C VAL A 44 7.71 24.20 22.23
N ARG A 45 6.59 24.60 21.61
CA ARG A 45 6.54 25.24 20.29
C ARG A 45 7.47 26.44 20.13
N ASN A 46 7.64 27.24 21.18
CA ASN A 46 8.47 28.46 21.15
C ASN A 46 9.97 28.14 21.07
N GLY A 47 10.37 26.89 21.32
CA GLY A 47 11.74 26.42 21.17
C GLY A 47 12.01 25.73 19.83
N LEU A 48 11.00 25.60 18.96
CA LEU A 48 11.15 24.96 17.65
C LEU A 48 11.65 25.97 16.62
N ALA A 49 12.71 25.61 15.90
CA ALA A 49 13.17 26.34 14.74
C ALA A 49 12.47 25.80 13.49
N GLY A 50 11.20 26.17 13.30
CA GLY A 50 10.42 25.77 12.12
C GLY A 50 8.93 25.59 12.38
N GLU A 51 8.26 24.99 11.41
CA GLU A 51 6.84 24.68 11.43
C GLU A 51 6.64 23.16 11.37
N VAL A 52 5.59 22.68 12.06
CA VAL A 52 5.14 21.29 11.95
C VAL A 52 3.69 21.34 11.48
N VAL A 53 3.43 20.76 10.31
CA VAL A 53 2.10 20.64 9.73
C VAL A 53 1.68 19.18 9.77
N ALA A 54 0.44 18.94 10.20
CA ALA A 54 -0.18 17.63 10.17
C ALA A 54 -1.27 17.59 9.10
N THR A 55 -1.12 16.69 8.13
CA THR A 55 -2.08 16.48 7.05
C THR A 55 -2.79 15.15 7.24
N PHE A 56 -4.11 15.18 7.31
CA PHE A 56 -4.95 13.97 7.37
C PHE A 56 -5.79 13.90 6.09
N ALA A 57 -5.60 12.84 5.30
CA ALA A 57 -6.28 12.61 4.04
C ALA A 57 -7.12 11.33 4.09
N GLY A 58 -8.30 11.34 3.46
CA GLY A 58 -9.26 10.22 3.52
C GLY A 58 -9.27 9.29 2.30
N ASP A 59 -8.49 9.59 1.27
CA ASP A 59 -8.56 8.94 -0.06
C ASP A 59 -7.35 8.03 -0.37
N GLU A 60 -6.50 7.75 0.62
CA GLU A 60 -5.24 7.02 0.43
C GLU A 60 -5.48 5.64 -0.22
N GLU A 61 -6.43 4.87 0.32
CA GLU A 61 -6.86 3.55 -0.17
C GLU A 61 -7.47 3.57 -1.58
N SER A 62 -7.69 4.76 -2.14
CA SER A 62 -8.18 4.99 -3.50
C SER A 62 -7.16 5.75 -4.36
N MET A 63 -5.86 5.57 -4.04
CA MET A 63 -4.69 6.18 -4.70
C MET A 63 -4.43 7.64 -4.36
N GLY A 64 -5.23 8.24 -3.47
CA GLY A 64 -4.95 9.54 -2.86
C GLY A 64 -5.09 10.75 -3.79
N THR A 65 -5.80 10.64 -4.92
CA THR A 65 -5.96 11.76 -5.88
C THR A 65 -6.75 12.90 -5.25
N GLU A 66 -7.86 12.59 -4.58
CA GLU A 66 -8.72 13.57 -3.90
C GLU A 66 -8.28 13.83 -2.45
N GLY A 67 -7.27 13.09 -1.97
CA GLY A 67 -6.67 13.24 -0.65
C GLY A 67 -5.34 13.99 -0.71
N THR A 68 -4.24 13.26 -0.55
CA THR A 68 -2.87 13.82 -0.52
C THR A 68 -2.52 14.57 -1.80
N GLY A 69 -2.93 14.05 -2.97
CA GLY A 69 -2.73 14.71 -4.26
C GLY A 69 -3.41 16.08 -4.33
N TYR A 70 -4.66 16.16 -3.89
CA TYR A 70 -5.37 17.43 -3.77
C TYR A 70 -4.65 18.39 -2.82
N LEU A 71 -4.26 17.94 -1.63
CA LEU A 71 -3.57 18.76 -0.63
C LEU A 71 -2.27 19.35 -1.18
N LEU A 72 -1.42 18.54 -1.80
CA LEU A 72 -0.14 19.00 -2.36
C LEU A 72 -0.32 20.01 -3.50
N ASN A 73 -1.40 19.91 -4.26
CA ASN A 73 -1.67 20.81 -5.39
C ASN A 73 -2.36 22.13 -4.99
N HIS A 74 -3.10 22.15 -3.87
CA HIS A 74 -3.97 23.29 -3.53
C HIS A 74 -3.69 23.90 -2.15
N VAL A 75 -2.94 23.23 -1.28
CA VAL A 75 -2.64 23.69 0.08
C VAL A 75 -1.13 23.85 0.20
N ALA A 76 -0.64 25.08 0.07
CA ALA A 76 0.80 25.37 0.09
C ALA A 76 1.52 24.82 1.33
N HIS A 77 0.87 24.87 2.50
CA HIS A 77 1.42 24.35 3.76
C HIS A 77 1.43 22.81 3.86
N ALA A 78 0.82 22.09 2.91
CA ALA A 78 0.89 20.62 2.89
C ALA A 78 2.25 20.09 2.40
N ALA A 79 3.05 20.94 1.76
CA ALA A 79 4.42 20.63 1.39
C ALA A 79 5.39 21.07 2.50
N GLY A 80 6.53 20.39 2.62
CA GLY A 80 7.57 20.72 3.58
C GLY A 80 8.92 20.07 3.22
N ASP A 81 9.95 20.41 3.99
CA ASP A 81 11.32 19.90 3.76
C ASP A 81 11.45 18.39 4.07
N VAL A 82 10.63 17.90 5.01
CA VAL A 82 10.61 16.51 5.46
C VAL A 82 9.17 16.08 5.71
N MET A 83 8.82 14.87 5.29
CA MET A 83 7.55 14.22 5.58
C MET A 83 7.81 12.94 6.38
N ILE A 84 7.05 12.75 7.46
CA ILE A 84 7.04 11.52 8.26
C ILE A 84 5.64 10.93 8.16
N SER A 85 5.54 9.73 7.58
CA SER A 85 4.31 8.93 7.63
C SER A 85 4.34 8.05 8.88
N ALA A 86 3.20 7.99 9.58
CA ALA A 86 3.00 7.07 10.69
C ALA A 86 2.47 5.69 10.24
N ASP A 87 2.25 5.49 8.94
CA ASP A 87 2.07 4.16 8.40
C ASP A 87 3.42 3.47 8.26
N THR A 88 3.61 2.39 9.00
CA THR A 88 4.90 1.71 9.11
C THR A 88 4.80 0.24 8.71
N GLY A 89 3.60 -0.34 8.65
CA GLY A 89 3.34 -1.78 8.52
C GLY A 89 3.97 -2.69 9.60
N SER A 90 5.09 -2.28 10.22
CA SER A 90 5.81 -2.93 11.29
C SER A 90 6.53 -1.87 12.15
N PRO A 91 6.50 -1.98 13.49
CA PRO A 91 7.17 -1.02 14.37
C PRO A 91 8.71 -1.06 14.30
N ASN A 92 9.29 -2.07 13.64
CA ASN A 92 10.74 -2.30 13.60
C ASN A 92 11.39 -1.92 12.26
N VAL A 93 10.61 -1.35 11.32
CA VAL A 93 11.09 -1.05 9.97
C VAL A 93 10.80 0.41 9.65
N LEU A 94 11.85 1.14 9.26
CA LEU A 94 11.73 2.47 8.69
C LEU A 94 11.80 2.38 7.17
N ARG A 95 10.78 2.91 6.48
CA ARG A 95 10.71 2.94 5.02
C ARG A 95 11.13 4.30 4.49
N PHE A 96 12.02 4.29 3.50
CA PHE A 96 12.52 5.49 2.82
C PHE A 96 12.00 5.61 1.38
N GLY A 97 11.16 4.67 0.95
CA GLY A 97 10.62 4.61 -0.40
C GLY A 97 9.60 3.48 -0.54
N GLU A 98 8.75 3.63 -1.54
CA GLU A 98 7.67 2.72 -1.90
C GLU A 98 7.85 2.32 -3.38
N LYS A 99 7.30 1.17 -3.77
CA LYS A 99 7.26 0.79 -5.19
C LYS A 99 6.19 1.61 -5.90
N GLY A 100 6.43 1.93 -7.16
CA GLY A 100 5.34 2.42 -8.03
C GLY A 100 4.38 1.27 -8.34
N MET A 101 3.10 1.60 -8.49
CA MET A 101 2.05 0.62 -8.80
C MET A 101 1.37 0.96 -10.13
N ILE A 102 1.01 -0.07 -10.91
CA ILE A 102 0.25 0.06 -12.14
C ILE A 102 -0.93 -0.92 -12.10
N TRP A 103 -2.13 -0.39 -12.32
CA TRP A 103 -3.34 -1.20 -12.49
C TRP A 103 -3.61 -1.44 -13.97
N LEU A 104 -3.54 -2.71 -14.40
CA LEU A 104 -3.83 -3.10 -15.78
C LEU A 104 -5.24 -3.70 -15.88
N ARG A 105 -6.04 -3.18 -16.82
CA ARG A 105 -7.32 -3.79 -17.21
C ARG A 105 -7.18 -4.42 -18.59
N LEU A 106 -7.23 -5.75 -18.64
CA LEU A 106 -7.19 -6.50 -19.89
C LEU A 106 -8.61 -6.82 -20.36
N ASN A 107 -8.91 -6.53 -21.62
CA ASN A 107 -10.15 -6.91 -22.27
C ASN A 107 -9.81 -7.71 -23.52
N ALA A 108 -10.42 -8.89 -23.66
CA ALA A 108 -10.29 -9.69 -24.87
C ALA A 108 -11.65 -9.91 -25.51
N PHE A 109 -11.67 -9.96 -26.83
CA PHE A 109 -12.84 -10.27 -27.63
C PHE A 109 -12.58 -11.51 -28.46
N GLY A 110 -13.64 -12.28 -28.62
CA GLY A 110 -13.61 -13.55 -29.32
C GLY A 110 -14.93 -13.78 -30.05
N LYS A 111 -15.03 -14.91 -30.73
CA LYS A 111 -16.20 -15.33 -31.48
C LYS A 111 -16.88 -16.48 -30.74
N SER A 112 -18.13 -16.28 -30.34
CA SER A 112 -18.91 -17.34 -29.70
C SER A 112 -19.20 -18.49 -30.68
N ALA A 113 -19.16 -19.71 -30.17
CA ALA A 113 -19.55 -20.91 -30.89
C ALA A 113 -20.16 -21.92 -29.92
N HIS A 114 -20.89 -22.89 -30.47
CA HIS A 114 -21.41 -24.02 -29.70
C HIS A 114 -20.25 -24.79 -29.05
N ALA A 115 -20.40 -25.24 -27.79
CA ALA A 115 -19.32 -25.89 -27.04
C ALA A 115 -18.74 -27.14 -27.75
N ALA A 116 -19.56 -27.86 -28.52
CA ALA A 116 -19.12 -29.00 -29.33
C ALA A 116 -18.37 -28.63 -30.63
N HIS A 117 -18.33 -27.34 -30.99
CA HIS A 117 -17.74 -26.82 -32.24
C HIS A 117 -16.73 -25.71 -31.96
N VAL A 118 -15.85 -25.93 -30.99
CA VAL A 118 -14.83 -24.97 -30.54
C VAL A 118 -14.00 -24.38 -31.69
N HIS A 119 -13.70 -25.18 -32.73
CA HIS A 119 -12.96 -24.75 -33.93
C HIS A 119 -13.68 -23.68 -34.78
N LYS A 120 -14.98 -23.43 -34.57
CA LYS A 120 -15.73 -22.37 -35.26
C LYS A 120 -15.75 -21.05 -34.49
N GLY A 121 -15.33 -21.10 -33.23
CA GLY A 121 -15.25 -19.97 -32.32
C GLY A 121 -13.82 -19.47 -32.17
N ASP A 122 -13.68 -18.48 -31.30
CA ASP A 122 -12.42 -17.88 -30.92
C ASP A 122 -12.55 -17.45 -29.45
N SER A 123 -11.79 -18.06 -28.56
CA SER A 123 -12.01 -17.93 -27.12
C SER A 123 -11.32 -16.68 -26.57
N ALA A 124 -12.11 -15.70 -26.13
CA ALA A 124 -11.59 -14.54 -25.42
C ALA A 124 -10.85 -14.94 -24.13
N ILE A 125 -11.26 -16.03 -23.48
CA ILE A 125 -10.63 -16.54 -22.26
C ILE A 125 -9.24 -17.08 -22.57
N GLU A 126 -9.07 -17.87 -23.63
CA GLU A 126 -7.77 -18.42 -24.01
C GLU A 126 -6.78 -17.30 -24.35
N LYS A 127 -7.21 -16.29 -25.11
CA LYS A 127 -6.39 -15.10 -25.37
C LYS A 127 -5.94 -14.38 -24.08
N LEU A 128 -6.84 -14.25 -23.10
CA LEU A 128 -6.47 -13.65 -21.82
C LEU A 128 -5.47 -14.51 -21.05
N LEU A 129 -5.62 -15.83 -21.10
CA LEU A 129 -4.68 -16.75 -20.46
C LEU A 129 -3.28 -16.61 -21.06
N ASP A 130 -3.18 -16.49 -22.39
CA ASP A 130 -1.90 -16.28 -23.08
C ASP A 130 -1.21 -15.00 -22.62
N VAL A 131 -1.94 -13.87 -22.59
CA VAL A 131 -1.42 -12.57 -22.14
C VAL A 131 -1.05 -12.61 -20.65
N VAL A 132 -1.87 -13.24 -19.80
CA VAL A 132 -1.56 -13.39 -18.37
C VAL A 132 -0.30 -14.23 -18.16
N GLN A 133 -0.07 -15.23 -19.00
CA GLN A 133 1.14 -16.04 -18.95
C GLN A 133 2.37 -15.21 -19.33
N GLU A 134 2.27 -14.35 -20.36
CA GLU A 134 3.33 -13.43 -20.76
C GLU A 134 3.64 -12.39 -19.68
N LEU A 135 2.61 -11.82 -19.03
CA LEU A 135 2.77 -10.83 -17.96
C LEU A 135 3.59 -11.34 -16.77
N LYS A 136 3.71 -12.65 -16.57
CA LYS A 136 4.61 -13.21 -15.54
C LYS A 136 6.07 -12.82 -15.76
N SER A 137 6.49 -12.65 -17.02
CA SER A 137 7.86 -12.25 -17.37
C SER A 137 8.21 -10.82 -16.95
N VAL A 138 7.20 -9.97 -16.71
CA VAL A 138 7.41 -8.58 -16.24
C VAL A 138 8.12 -8.53 -14.90
N ARG A 139 8.02 -9.59 -14.08
CA ARG A 139 8.74 -9.69 -12.80
C ARG A 139 10.26 -9.64 -12.95
N ASP A 140 10.75 -10.10 -14.09
CA ASP A 140 12.18 -10.19 -14.38
C ASP A 140 12.65 -8.98 -15.22
N TYR A 141 11.78 -8.00 -15.43
CA TYR A 141 12.11 -6.82 -16.22
C TYR A 141 13.22 -6.02 -15.51
N PRO A 142 14.31 -5.67 -16.22
CA PRO A 142 15.41 -4.93 -15.61
C PRO A 142 14.94 -3.54 -15.16
N VAL A 143 15.13 -3.26 -13.88
CA VAL A 143 14.80 -1.95 -13.31
C VAL A 143 16.03 -1.05 -13.41
N ASP A 144 15.93 -0.01 -14.24
CA ASP A 144 16.91 1.07 -14.28
C ASP A 144 16.61 2.07 -13.15
N ALA A 145 17.17 1.79 -11.97
CA ALA A 145 17.06 2.66 -10.79
C ALA A 145 18.42 3.23 -10.39
N PRO A 146 18.46 4.38 -9.70
CA PRO A 146 19.72 4.95 -9.21
C PRO A 146 20.52 3.93 -8.37
N ALA A 147 21.83 3.84 -8.59
CA ALA A 147 22.70 2.84 -7.94
C ALA A 147 22.57 2.80 -6.40
N LYS A 148 22.29 3.96 -5.78
CA LYS A 148 22.06 4.08 -4.33
C LYS A 148 20.82 3.31 -3.86
N VAL A 149 19.75 3.30 -4.66
CA VAL A 149 18.49 2.58 -4.39
C VAL A 149 18.72 1.08 -4.56
N LEU A 150 19.39 0.67 -5.63
CA LEU A 150 19.74 -0.74 -5.86
C LEU A 150 20.58 -1.29 -4.70
N ALA A 151 21.63 -0.57 -4.28
CA ALA A 151 22.45 -0.96 -3.14
C ALA A 151 21.69 -0.96 -1.80
N ALA A 152 20.69 -0.09 -1.63
CA ALA A 152 19.81 -0.12 -0.46
C ALA A 152 18.94 -1.38 -0.46
N ASN A 153 18.32 -1.70 -1.59
CA ASN A 153 17.49 -2.89 -1.75
C ASN A 153 18.29 -4.18 -1.50
N GLU A 154 19.50 -4.29 -2.04
CA GLU A 154 20.38 -5.45 -1.82
C GLU A 154 20.73 -5.65 -0.34
N ARG A 155 21.02 -4.55 0.39
CA ARG A 155 21.28 -4.60 1.84
C ARG A 155 20.04 -5.01 2.63
N SER A 156 18.86 -4.53 2.23
CA SER A 156 17.59 -4.87 2.87
C SER A 156 17.10 -6.28 2.56
N ALA A 157 17.53 -6.88 1.44
CA ALA A 157 17.15 -8.23 1.04
C ALA A 157 17.78 -9.34 1.90
N GLN A 158 18.70 -8.99 2.82
CA GLN A 158 19.29 -9.92 3.78
C GLN A 158 18.61 -9.77 5.15
N PRO A 159 17.51 -10.50 5.43
CA PRO A 159 16.90 -10.44 6.74
C PRO A 159 17.85 -11.03 7.80
N PRO A 160 17.93 -10.43 9.00
CA PRO A 160 18.77 -10.94 10.09
C PRO A 160 18.32 -12.30 10.65
N ASN A 161 17.17 -12.84 10.22
CA ASN A 161 16.71 -14.19 10.55
C ASN A 161 16.02 -14.83 9.33
N PRO A 162 16.32 -16.09 8.98
CA PRO A 162 15.56 -16.83 7.99
C PRO A 162 14.18 -17.16 8.57
N PHE A 163 13.14 -16.46 8.12
CA PHE A 163 11.78 -16.92 8.34
C PHE A 163 11.57 -18.20 7.52
N PRO A 164 10.96 -19.26 8.09
CA PRO A 164 10.62 -20.45 7.32
C PRO A 164 9.67 -20.08 6.18
N ALA A 165 10.02 -20.49 4.96
CA ALA A 165 9.27 -20.25 3.73
C ALA A 165 7.94 -21.01 3.74
N TRP A 166 6.90 -20.45 4.34
CA TRP A 166 5.52 -20.86 4.09
C TRP A 166 4.80 -19.70 3.40
N ALA A 167 4.62 -19.82 2.07
CA ALA A 167 3.89 -18.85 1.27
C ALA A 167 2.45 -19.35 1.09
N ARG A 168 1.49 -18.69 1.74
CA ARG A 168 0.11 -18.63 1.23
C ARG A 168 0.09 -17.44 0.27
N ALA A 169 -0.10 -17.70 -1.02
CA ALA A 169 -0.08 -16.66 -2.05
C ALA A 169 -1.21 -15.64 -1.82
N MET A 170 -0.90 -14.56 -1.10
CA MET A 170 -1.44 -13.24 -1.40
C MET A 170 -0.36 -12.55 -2.24
N SER A 171 -0.50 -12.59 -3.57
CA SER A 171 0.26 -11.66 -4.39
C SER A 171 -0.35 -10.28 -4.19
N CYS A 172 0.21 -9.51 -3.27
CA CYS A 172 0.17 -8.06 -3.42
C CYS A 172 1.25 -7.72 -4.45
N VAL A 173 0.86 -7.69 -5.72
CA VAL A 173 1.63 -6.93 -6.71
C VAL A 173 1.22 -5.48 -6.49
N MET A 174 1.90 -4.84 -5.54
CA MET A 174 2.15 -3.40 -5.60
C MET A 174 3.43 -3.20 -6.38
#